data_AF-I3IP30-F1
#
_entry.id   AF-I3IP30-F1
#
_cell.length_a   1.000
_cell.length_b   1.000
_cell.length_c   1.000
_cell.angle_alpha   90.00
_cell.angle_beta   90.00
_cell.angle_gamma   90.00
#
_symmetry.space_group_name_H-M   'P 1'
#
loop_
_entity.id
_entity.type
_entity.pdbx_description
1 polymer ?
#
loop_
_entity_poly.entity_id
_entity_poly.type
_entity_poly.pdbx_seq_one_letter_code
_entity_poly.pdbx_strand_id
1 'polypeptide(L)' 'MSACKAQAGRWRAFDYEELINRDKASLDIFWLKDESLEASENLPEPDIIAREIITDRQDALAQFQAIVDDLDAEN' A
#
# COMPACT_ATOMS: atom_id res chain seq x y z
N MET A 1 -20.87 32.46 6.55
CA MET A 1 -20.50 31.03 6.49
C MET A 1 -19.06 30.95 6.04
N SER A 2 -18.16 30.66 6.98
CA SER A 2 -16.72 30.68 6.73
C SER A 2 -16.33 29.49 5.86
N ALA A 3 -15.62 29.75 4.77
CA ALA A 3 -15.08 28.75 3.86
C ALA A 3 -14.20 27.77 4.66
N CYS A 4 -14.67 26.54 4.81
CA CYS A 4 -13.86 25.45 5.33
C CYS A 4 -12.83 25.09 4.24
N LYS A 5 -11.66 25.73 4.27
CA LYS A 5 -10.48 25.30 3.50
C LYS A 5 -9.96 23.99 4.09
N ALA A 6 -10.62 22.88 3.80
CA ALA A 6 -10.17 21.54 4.19
C ALA A 6 -9.47 20.86 3.01
N GLN A 7 -8.39 21.45 2.49
CA GLN A 7 -7.51 20.73 1.56
C GLN A 7 -6.71 19.62 2.26
N ALA A 8 -6.71 19.59 3.60
CA ALA A 8 -6.01 18.60 4.43
C ALA A 8 -6.90 17.90 5.49
N GLY A 9 -8.23 18.04 5.41
CA GLY A 9 -9.16 17.48 6.41
C GLY A 9 -9.81 16.17 5.97
N ARG A 10 -10.23 15.35 6.94
CA ARG A 10 -11.03 14.12 6.72
C ARG A 10 -12.44 14.37 6.17
N TRP A 11 -12.84 15.61 5.97
CA TRP A 11 -14.16 15.99 5.46
C TRP A 11 -13.99 16.85 4.21
N ARG A 12 -14.60 16.40 3.10
CA ARG A 12 -14.66 17.13 1.83
C ARG A 12 -16.05 16.97 1.23
N ALA A 13 -16.63 18.07 0.76
CA ALA A 13 -17.89 18.06 0.02
C ALA A 13 -17.60 17.97 -1.49
N PHE A 14 -18.47 17.27 -2.22
CA PHE A 14 -18.41 17.08 -3.67
C PHE A 14 -19.76 17.48 -4.26
N ASP A 15 -19.75 18.21 -5.38
CA ASP A 15 -20.98 18.61 -6.07
C ASP A 15 -21.52 17.46 -6.94
N TYR A 16 -22.83 17.47 -7.22
CA TYR A 16 -23.48 16.42 -8.01
C TYR A 16 -22.86 16.27 -9.40
N GLU A 17 -22.56 17.38 -10.06
CA GLU A 17 -21.92 17.40 -11.37
C GLU A 17 -20.50 16.81 -11.33
N GLU A 18 -19.79 16.98 -10.22
CA GLU A 18 -18.46 16.38 -10.04
C GLU A 18 -18.56 14.86 -9.90
N LEU A 19 -19.56 14.36 -9.18
CA LEU A 19 -19.76 12.92 -8.98
C LEU A 19 -20.22 12.21 -10.25
N ILE A 20 -21.15 12.81 -11.01
CA ILE A 20 -21.75 12.18 -12.20
C ILE A 20 -20.78 12.13 -13.39
N ASN A 21 -19.84 13.07 -13.46
CA ASN A 21 -18.82 13.12 -14.52
C ASN A 21 -17.65 12.15 -14.27
N ARG A 22 -17.62 11.45 -13.12
CA ARG A 22 -16.62 10.41 -12.84
C ARG A 22 -16.95 9.11 -13.57
N ASP A 23 -15.93 8.27 -13.75
CA ASP A 23 -16.12 6.92 -14.27
C ASP A 23 -17.18 6.18 -13.45
N LYS A 24 -18.27 5.77 -14.11
CA LYS A 24 -19.41 5.04 -13.55
C LYS A 24 -20.07 5.69 -12.32
N ALA A 25 -19.94 7.01 -12.15
CA ALA A 25 -20.34 7.69 -10.92
C ALA A 25 -19.75 7.03 -9.64
N SER A 26 -18.50 6.54 -9.74
CA SER A 26 -17.83 5.86 -8.65
C SER A 26 -17.66 6.79 -7.44
N LEU A 27 -18.24 6.35 -6.31
CA LEU A 27 -18.15 7.02 -5.00
C LEU A 27 -16.87 6.64 -4.24
N ASP A 28 -16.01 5.81 -4.82
CA ASP A 28 -14.69 5.51 -4.27
C ASP A 28 -13.74 6.69 -4.54
N ILE A 29 -13.81 7.69 -3.65
CA ILE A 29 -13.11 8.97 -3.80
C ILE A 29 -12.03 9.06 -2.74
N PHE A 30 -10.77 8.99 -3.19
CA PHE A 30 -9.60 9.28 -2.37
C PHE A 30 -9.24 10.76 -2.53
N TRP A 31 -9.37 11.56 -1.47
CA TRP A 31 -8.97 12.98 -1.47
C TRP A 31 -7.93 13.33 -0.42
N LEU A 32 -7.64 12.39 0.49
CA LEU A 32 -6.54 12.48 1.42
C LEU A 32 -5.54 11.40 0.99
N LYS A 33 -4.33 11.82 0.63
CA LYS A 33 -3.21 10.89 0.54
C LYS A 33 -2.74 10.63 1.97
N ASP A 34 -2.62 9.37 2.34
CA ASP A 34 -1.98 9.00 3.60
C ASP A 34 -0.47 9.22 3.43
N GLU A 35 0.14 10.10 4.24
CA GLU A 35 1.58 10.37 4.20
C GLU A 35 2.42 9.13 4.60
N SER A 36 1.81 8.11 5.24
CA SER A 36 2.47 6.82 5.45
C SER A 36 2.66 6.03 4.15
N LEU A 37 2.01 6.42 3.04
CA LEU A 37 2.13 5.78 1.73
C LEU A 37 3.20 6.43 0.83
N GLU A 38 4.01 7.36 1.33
CA GLU A 38 5.15 7.91 0.56
C GLU A 38 6.18 6.84 0.13
N ALA A 39 6.18 5.68 0.78
CA ALA A 39 6.94 4.50 0.33
C ALA A 39 6.44 3.94 -1.02
N SER A 40 5.17 4.17 -1.38
CA SER A 40 4.56 3.66 -2.61
C SER A 40 4.85 4.54 -3.84
N GLU A 41 5.20 5.82 -3.66
CA GLU A 41 5.42 6.74 -4.78
C GLU A 41 6.83 6.65 -5.38
N ASN A 42 7.78 5.98 -4.68
CA ASN A 42 9.14 5.73 -5.14
C ASN A 42 9.44 4.23 -5.28
N LEU A 43 8.44 3.45 -5.64
CA LEU A 43 8.62 2.02 -5.87
C LEU A 43 9.48 1.80 -7.13
N PRO A 44 10.54 0.97 -7.06
CA PRO A 44 11.29 0.56 -8.24
C PRO A 44 10.39 -0.22 -9.19
N GLU A 45 10.87 -0.49 -10.41
CA GLU A 45 10.06 -1.20 -11.40
C GLU A 45 9.50 -2.52 -10.83
N PRO A 46 8.28 -2.93 -11.23
CA PRO A 46 7.63 -4.12 -10.67
C PRO A 46 8.49 -5.38 -10.72
N ASP A 47 9.30 -5.52 -11.78
CA ASP A 47 10.23 -6.63 -11.96
C ASP A 47 11.34 -6.68 -10.89
N ILE A 48 11.79 -5.52 -10.41
CA ILE A 48 12.81 -5.42 -9.36
C ILE A 48 12.21 -5.89 -8.03
N ILE A 49 11.02 -5.36 -7.69
CA ILE A 49 10.30 -5.70 -6.46
C ILE A 49 9.96 -7.20 -6.44
N ALA A 50 9.47 -7.74 -7.55
CA ALA A 50 9.12 -9.15 -7.63
C ALA A 50 10.33 -10.06 -7.38
N ARG A 51 11.51 -9.69 -7.90
CA ARG A 51 12.75 -10.44 -7.68
C ARG A 51 13.23 -10.35 -6.24
N GLU A 52 13.22 -9.16 -5.65
CA GLU A 52 13.58 -8.95 -4.25
C GLU A 52 12.70 -9.79 -3.31
N ILE A 53 11.38 -9.75 -3.52
CA ILE A 53 10.43 -10.55 -2.72
C ILE A 53 10.71 -12.05 -2.82
N ILE A 54 11.08 -12.54 -4.01
CA ILE A 54 11.39 -13.97 -4.20
C ILE A 54 12.67 -14.34 -3.44
N THR A 55 13.72 -13.53 -3.56
CA THR A 55 14.99 -13.74 -2.86
C THR A 55 14.80 -13.72 -1.34
N ASP A 56 14.15 -12.69 -0.80
CA ASP A 56 13.90 -12.56 0.63
C ASP A 56 13.11 -13.75 1.18
N ARG A 57 12.15 -14.25 0.40
CA ARG A 57 11.38 -15.45 0.76
C ARG A 57 12.23 -16.71 0.76
N GLN A 58 13.13 -16.86 -0.20
CA GLN A 58 14.04 -18.01 -0.25
C GLN A 58 14.99 -18.00 0.94
N ASP A 59 15.53 -16.84 1.29
CA ASP A 59 16.41 -16.67 2.45
C ASP A 59 15.67 -16.98 3.76
N ALA A 60 14.45 -16.50 3.92
CA ALA A 60 13.61 -16.82 5.07
C ALA A 60 13.32 -18.33 5.16
N LEU A 61 13.03 -18.99 4.04
CA LEU A 61 12.80 -20.44 4.00
C LEU A 61 14.08 -21.23 4.36
N ALA A 62 15.24 -20.80 3.88
CA ALA A 62 16.51 -21.43 4.22
C ALA A 62 16.81 -21.32 5.72
N GLN A 63 16.52 -20.16 6.33
CA GLN A 63 16.63 -19.98 7.78
C GLN A 63 15.70 -20.91 8.56
N PHE A 64 14.45 -21.05 8.12
CA PHE A 64 13.52 -22.00 8.75
C PHE A 64 13.98 -23.45 8.61
N GLN A 65 14.50 -23.84 7.45
CA GLN A 65 15.04 -25.18 7.26
C GLN A 65 16.23 -25.45 8.19
N ALA A 66 17.15 -24.49 8.32
CA ALA A 66 18.27 -24.61 9.25
C ALA A 66 17.80 -24.80 10.70
N ILE A 67 16.76 -24.06 11.12
CA ILE A 67 16.16 -24.23 12.46
C ILE A 67 15.57 -25.63 12.62
N VAL A 68 14.89 -26.17 11.60
CA VAL A 68 14.34 -27.53 11.65
C VAL A 68 15.45 -28.56 11.74
N ASP A 69 16.50 -28.43 10.92
CA ASP A 69 17.65 -29.35 10.93
C ASP A 69 18.37 -29.35 12.28
N ASP A 70 18.54 -28.16 12.90
CA ASP A 70 19.11 -28.02 14.24
C ASP A 70 18.24 -28.73 15.31
N LEU A 71 16.91 -28.58 15.23
CA LEU A 71 15.97 -29.23 16.16
C LEU A 71 15.95 -30.76 15.99
N ASP A 72 16.03 -31.27 14.76
CA ASP A 72 16.09 -32.70 14.49
C ASP A 72 17.43 -33.32 14.95
N ALA A 73 18.52 -32.57 14.90
CA ALA A 73 19.83 -33.01 15.40
C ALA A 73 19.92 -33.08 16.94
N GLU A 74 19.04 -32.39 17.66
CA GLU A 74 18.92 -32.43 19.12
C GLU A 74 18.04 -33.60 19.64
N ASN A 75 17.40 -34.38 18.76
CA ASN A 75 16.59 -35.57 19.09
C ASN A 75 17.34 -36.89 18.88
#